data_AF-A0A2P6N3I7-F1
#
_entry.id   AF-A0A2P6N3I7-F1
#
_cell.length_a   1.000
_cell.length_b   1.000
_cell.length_c   1.000
_cell.angle_alpha   90.00
_cell.angle_beta   90.00
_cell.angle_gamma   90.00
#
_symmetry.space_group_name_H-M   'P 1'
#
loop_
_entity.id
_entity.type
_entity.pdbx_description
1 polymer ?
#
loop_
_entity_poly.entity_id
_entity_poly.type
_entity_poly.pdbx_seq_one_letter_code
_entity_poly.pdbx_strand_id
1 'polypeptide(L)'
;MSQSESNTNDKACINCSSQEQVYGDCSHPLCRSCWSEHWNESFKRNAASVISDHLHGQLTCAKCAKVTQVGREKLEESETSELREKLKGIISTIPRHTPRGPAPPTQLSDFNYAFNEHGELKNRTTGDGFQWITQRHYDVLADAVNVHVQRELQTKYKLTETWLPPSDSEAPDGHQDTYGRLNIFTSKDFTTNEGGCLVIIQGLGPVRPGVWALAPIINNRMDEATMYSYINAAVERKWSVIILNPNSNGYVSVSEEERKRQDEEREEKEEESVEYYLSSLKTHPNRYRGTEKNIPGHEDRQTHTLTVWKEMISTKCPAKNLYFTAFSAGGRCMMELLNCGDKRLFERARGLAQMDSCTPVGHSKEAKEFIKKRAVHWVASDEAVNTVVQKADGKRYLCEERSGGDSRHSWVPAACASHVFQFFDSIKEK
;
A
#
# COMPACT_ATOMS: atom_id res chain seq x y z
N MET A 1 6.59 -58.60 -38.13
CA MET A 1 5.27 -58.61 -37.45
C MET A 1 5.54 -58.32 -35.98
N SER A 2 5.85 -57.11 -35.51
CA SER A 2 5.14 -55.81 -35.54
C SER A 2 3.71 -55.87 -35.01
N GLN A 3 3.56 -55.55 -33.72
CA GLN A 3 2.46 -54.84 -33.04
C GLN A 3 2.85 -54.83 -31.54
N SER A 4 3.46 -53.78 -30.96
CA SER A 4 2.91 -52.48 -30.56
C SER A 4 1.66 -52.59 -29.69
N GLU A 5 1.84 -52.82 -28.39
CA GLU A 5 0.82 -52.54 -27.37
C GLU A 5 0.73 -51.02 -27.19
N SER A 6 -0.30 -50.44 -27.81
CA SER A 6 -0.69 -49.05 -27.66
C SER A 6 -1.53 -48.86 -26.40
N ASN A 7 -1.13 -47.85 -25.61
CA ASN A 7 -1.94 -47.10 -24.65
C ASN A 7 -3.43 -47.05 -25.02
N THR A 8 -4.30 -47.56 -24.14
CA THR A 8 -5.70 -47.11 -24.06
C THR A 8 -6.20 -47.20 -22.61
N ASN A 9 -6.07 -46.09 -21.88
CA ASN A 9 -6.95 -45.79 -20.75
C ASN A 9 -7.34 -44.31 -20.68
N ASP A 10 -7.39 -43.64 -21.85
CA ASP A 10 -8.25 -42.48 -22.05
C ASP A 10 -9.67 -42.99 -22.33
N LYS A 11 -10.43 -43.28 -21.27
CA LYS A 11 -11.89 -43.36 -21.41
C LYS A 11 -12.41 -41.96 -21.67
N ALA A 12 -12.80 -41.73 -22.92
CA ALA A 12 -13.51 -40.55 -23.37
C ALA A 12 -14.62 -40.16 -22.38
N CYS A 13 -14.59 -38.90 -21.96
CA CYS A 13 -15.55 -38.28 -21.09
C CYS A 13 -16.85 -38.05 -21.86
N ILE A 14 -17.84 -38.92 -21.66
CA ILE A 14 -19.12 -38.93 -22.39
C ILE A 14 -19.94 -37.62 -22.21
N ASN A 15 -19.54 -36.72 -21.29
CA ASN A 15 -20.25 -35.46 -21.01
C ASN A 15 -19.79 -34.21 -21.79
N CYS A 16 -18.82 -34.29 -22.71
CA CYS A 16 -18.37 -33.10 -23.46
C CYS A 16 -18.83 -33.02 -24.93
N SER A 17 -19.61 -33.98 -25.42
CA SER A 17 -20.02 -34.02 -26.82
C SER A 17 -21.49 -34.38 -27.00
N SER A 18 -22.40 -33.53 -26.55
CA SER A 18 -23.70 -33.30 -27.21
C SER A 18 -24.52 -32.30 -26.42
N GLN A 19 -25.01 -31.28 -27.14
CA GLN A 19 -26.16 -30.50 -26.70
C GLN A 19 -27.32 -31.45 -26.42
N GLU A 20 -27.87 -31.42 -25.19
CA GLU A 20 -29.30 -31.41 -24.86
C GLU A 20 -29.52 -31.70 -23.36
N GLN A 21 -30.25 -30.78 -22.70
CA GLN A 21 -31.14 -30.93 -21.52
C GLN A 21 -30.65 -31.80 -20.34
N VAL A 22 -30.57 -31.30 -19.10
CA VAL A 22 -31.72 -31.04 -18.20
C VAL A 22 -31.37 -29.93 -17.19
N TYR A 23 -32.33 -29.02 -16.96
CA TYR A 23 -32.32 -28.09 -15.83
C TYR A 23 -32.50 -28.87 -14.52
N GLY A 24 -31.51 -28.83 -13.63
CA GLY A 24 -31.58 -29.32 -12.24
C GLY A 24 -30.96 -30.70 -12.02
N ASP A 25 -29.69 -30.71 -11.57
CA ASP A 25 -28.93 -31.75 -10.85
C ASP A 25 -27.50 -31.88 -11.40
N CYS A 26 -26.54 -31.31 -10.67
CA CYS A 26 -25.14 -31.31 -11.07
C CYS A 26 -24.55 -32.73 -10.86
N SER A 27 -24.32 -33.46 -11.95
CA SER A 27 -23.71 -34.80 -11.94
C SER A 27 -22.18 -34.70 -11.84
N HIS A 28 -21.63 -34.99 -10.66
CA HIS A 28 -20.19 -35.00 -10.40
C HIS A 28 -19.69 -36.45 -10.44
N PRO A 29 -19.01 -36.85 -11.52
CA PRO A 29 -17.54 -36.79 -11.52
C PRO A 29 -16.98 -36.20 -12.82
N LEU A 30 -16.11 -35.19 -12.71
CA LEU A 30 -15.36 -34.68 -13.85
C LEU A 30 -14.32 -35.73 -14.29
N CYS A 31 -13.99 -35.80 -15.57
CA CYS A 31 -12.84 -36.54 -16.10
C CYS A 31 -11.58 -35.66 -16.07
N ARG A 32 -10.39 -36.25 -16.19
CA ARG A 32 -9.08 -35.57 -16.00
C ARG A 32 -8.94 -34.23 -16.75
N SER A 33 -9.36 -34.17 -18.02
CA SER A 33 -9.34 -32.92 -18.81
C SER A 33 -10.28 -31.86 -18.27
N CYS A 34 -11.53 -32.22 -17.96
CA CYS A 34 -12.51 -31.32 -17.35
C CYS A 34 -12.11 -30.83 -15.96
N TRP A 35 -11.29 -31.58 -15.21
CA TRP A 35 -10.72 -31.12 -13.93
C TRP A 35 -9.76 -29.95 -14.11
N SER A 36 -8.88 -30.01 -15.10
CA SER A 36 -7.88 -28.94 -15.33
C SER A 36 -8.52 -27.61 -15.73
N GLU A 37 -9.51 -27.63 -16.62
CA GLU A 37 -10.28 -26.45 -17.00
C GLU A 37 -11.13 -25.92 -15.84
N HIS A 38 -11.72 -26.84 -15.05
CA HIS A 38 -12.48 -26.47 -13.86
C HIS A 38 -11.61 -25.75 -12.83
N TRP A 39 -10.41 -26.25 -12.54
CA TRP A 39 -9.49 -25.59 -11.61
C TRP A 39 -9.10 -24.19 -12.10
N ASN A 40 -8.77 -24.03 -13.37
CA ASN A 40 -8.38 -22.73 -13.92
C ASN A 40 -9.53 -21.70 -13.83
N GLU A 41 -10.76 -22.11 -14.18
CA GLU A 41 -11.92 -21.23 -14.08
C GLU A 41 -12.33 -20.96 -12.63
N SER A 42 -12.27 -21.96 -11.76
CA SER A 42 -12.55 -21.81 -10.32
C SER A 42 -11.50 -20.93 -9.64
N PHE A 43 -10.23 -21.04 -10.01
CA PHE A 43 -9.14 -20.23 -9.45
C PHE A 43 -9.32 -18.74 -9.79
N LYS A 44 -9.70 -18.43 -11.03
CA LYS A 44 -10.03 -17.06 -11.45
C LYS A 44 -11.21 -16.47 -10.67
N ARG A 45 -12.16 -17.30 -10.23
CA ARG A 45 -13.36 -16.87 -9.49
C ARG A 45 -13.11 -16.74 -8.00
N ASN A 46 -12.44 -17.71 -7.39
CA ASN A 46 -12.19 -17.78 -5.95
C ASN A 46 -10.94 -18.61 -5.64
N ALA A 47 -9.77 -17.97 -5.71
CA ALA A 47 -8.49 -18.59 -5.41
C ALA A 47 -8.42 -19.14 -3.98
N ALA A 48 -9.01 -18.47 -2.97
CA ALA A 48 -9.00 -18.94 -1.59
C ALA A 48 -9.72 -20.28 -1.41
N SER A 49 -10.91 -20.43 -2.03
CA SER A 49 -11.67 -21.68 -2.01
C SER A 49 -10.91 -22.80 -2.71
N VAL A 50 -10.28 -22.51 -3.85
CA VAL A 50 -9.48 -23.49 -4.58
C VAL A 50 -8.29 -23.97 -3.75
N ILE A 51 -7.61 -23.03 -3.08
CA ILE A 51 -6.49 -23.36 -2.20
C ILE A 51 -6.95 -24.19 -1.00
N SER A 52 -8.06 -23.83 -0.36
CA SER A 52 -8.63 -24.63 0.74
C SER A 52 -9.04 -26.03 0.28
N ASP A 53 -9.76 -26.14 -0.84
CA ASP A 53 -10.16 -27.42 -1.46
C ASP A 53 -8.93 -28.32 -1.70
N HIS A 54 -7.89 -27.77 -2.33
CA HIS A 54 -6.63 -28.48 -2.58
C HIS A 54 -5.96 -28.94 -1.27
N LEU A 55 -5.88 -28.08 -0.25
CA LEU A 55 -5.29 -28.43 1.05
C LEU A 55 -6.07 -29.54 1.79
N HIS A 56 -7.39 -29.59 1.63
CA HIS A 56 -8.27 -30.54 2.32
C HIS A 56 -8.54 -31.83 1.55
N GLY A 57 -8.04 -31.97 0.31
CA GLY A 57 -8.40 -33.12 -0.52
C GLY A 57 -9.88 -33.10 -0.94
N GLN A 58 -10.48 -31.91 -1.03
CA GLN A 58 -11.89 -31.70 -1.30
C GLN A 58 -12.07 -30.92 -2.61
N LEU A 59 -13.28 -30.92 -3.13
CA LEU A 59 -13.66 -30.08 -4.27
C LEU A 59 -15.02 -29.44 -4.02
N THR A 60 -15.10 -28.13 -4.19
CA THR A 60 -16.34 -27.37 -4.18
C THR A 60 -16.83 -27.09 -5.59
N CYS A 61 -18.04 -27.54 -5.91
CA CYS A 61 -18.64 -27.26 -7.22
C CYS A 61 -18.95 -25.77 -7.40
N ALA A 62 -18.34 -25.13 -8.40
CA ALA A 62 -18.57 -23.72 -8.74
C ALA A 62 -20.02 -23.36 -9.15
N LYS A 63 -20.89 -24.34 -9.42
CA LYS A 63 -22.31 -24.11 -9.80
C LYS A 63 -23.28 -24.25 -8.63
N CYS A 64 -23.08 -25.23 -7.75
CA CYS A 64 -24.03 -25.55 -6.67
C CYS A 64 -23.42 -25.56 -5.26
N ALA A 65 -22.13 -25.25 -5.13
CA ALA A 65 -21.37 -25.23 -3.88
C ALA A 65 -21.32 -26.55 -3.09
N LYS A 66 -21.77 -27.67 -3.67
CA LYS A 66 -21.62 -29.00 -3.05
C LYS A 66 -20.14 -29.37 -2.99
N VAL A 67 -19.72 -29.85 -1.81
CA VAL A 67 -18.36 -30.30 -1.54
C VAL A 67 -18.28 -31.81 -1.71
N THR A 68 -17.25 -32.29 -2.41
CA THR A 68 -16.96 -33.71 -2.61
C THR A 68 -15.59 -34.04 -2.05
N GLN A 69 -15.48 -35.13 -1.28
CA GLN A 69 -14.19 -35.66 -0.83
C GLN A 69 -13.54 -36.46 -1.95
N VAL A 70 -12.31 -36.09 -2.31
CA VAL A 70 -11.57 -36.71 -3.43
C VAL A 70 -10.25 -37.30 -2.96
N GLY A 71 -9.66 -36.77 -1.88
CA GLY A 71 -8.32 -37.12 -1.40
C GLY A 71 -7.23 -36.38 -2.17
N ARG A 72 -6.17 -35.93 -1.47
CA ARG A 72 -5.11 -35.09 -2.06
C ARG A 72 -4.41 -35.75 -3.25
N GLU A 73 -4.06 -37.02 -3.14
CA GLU A 73 -3.38 -37.78 -4.20
C GLU A 73 -4.16 -37.76 -5.53
N LYS A 74 -5.48 -37.92 -5.48
CA LYS A 74 -6.34 -37.90 -6.67
C LYS A 74 -6.50 -36.49 -7.26
N LEU A 75 -6.52 -35.45 -6.43
CA LEU A 75 -6.52 -34.06 -6.93
C LEU A 75 -5.21 -33.78 -7.68
N GLU A 76 -4.11 -34.15 -7.05
CA GLU A 76 -2.75 -34.03 -7.58
C GLU A 76 -2.51 -34.79 -8.91
N GLU A 77 -3.15 -35.96 -9.10
CA GLU A 77 -3.15 -36.69 -10.36
C GLU A 77 -3.95 -35.99 -11.48
N SER A 78 -4.98 -35.24 -11.08
CA SER A 78 -5.87 -34.49 -11.98
C SER A 78 -5.31 -33.14 -12.43
N GLU A 79 -4.34 -32.60 -11.69
CA GLU A 79 -3.67 -31.33 -11.99
C GLU A 79 -2.67 -31.47 -13.14
N THR A 80 -2.60 -30.46 -14.00
CA THR A 80 -1.46 -30.32 -14.92
C THR A 80 -0.21 -29.98 -14.11
N SER A 81 0.97 -30.33 -14.61
CA SER A 81 2.24 -29.96 -13.96
C SER A 81 2.36 -28.44 -13.75
N GLU A 82 1.86 -27.65 -14.70
CA GLU A 82 1.80 -26.20 -14.63
C GLU A 82 0.89 -25.71 -13.48
N LEU A 83 -0.33 -26.26 -13.38
CA LEU A 83 -1.27 -25.91 -12.32
C LEU A 83 -0.72 -26.30 -10.94
N ARG A 84 -0.10 -27.47 -10.82
CA ARG A 84 0.50 -27.95 -9.56
C ARG A 84 1.60 -27.01 -9.08
N GLU A 85 2.53 -26.62 -9.96
CA GLU A 85 3.59 -25.67 -9.60
C GLU A 85 3.03 -24.27 -9.29
N LYS A 86 2.00 -23.84 -10.01
CA LYS A 86 1.30 -22.58 -9.71
C LYS A 86 0.64 -22.60 -8.32
N LEU A 87 -0.12 -23.65 -7.99
CA LEU A 87 -0.75 -23.81 -6.69
C LEU A 87 0.29 -23.83 -5.57
N LYS A 88 1.36 -24.61 -5.74
CA LYS A 88 2.48 -24.67 -4.79
C LYS A 88 3.14 -23.30 -4.59
N GLY A 89 3.39 -22.56 -5.68
CA GLY A 89 3.95 -21.22 -5.65
C GLY A 89 3.05 -20.21 -4.94
N ILE A 90 1.73 -20.28 -5.14
CA ILE A 90 0.77 -19.38 -4.48
C ILE A 90 0.58 -19.74 -3.01
N ILE A 91 0.48 -21.03 -2.67
CA ILE A 91 0.42 -21.50 -1.28
C ILE A 91 1.67 -21.04 -0.51
N SER A 92 2.83 -21.02 -1.16
CA SER A 92 4.08 -20.52 -0.54
C SER A 92 4.07 -19.02 -0.23
N THR A 93 3.16 -18.24 -0.83
CA THR A 93 3.03 -16.82 -0.50
C THR A 93 2.14 -16.59 0.71
N ILE A 94 1.42 -17.61 1.16
CA ILE A 94 0.52 -17.50 2.30
C ILE A 94 1.33 -17.79 3.56
N PRO A 95 1.56 -16.77 4.40
CA PRO A 95 2.31 -16.94 5.62
C PRO A 95 1.62 -17.97 6.49
N ARG A 96 2.40 -18.93 6.93
CA ARG A 96 1.97 -19.82 8.01
C ARG A 96 2.14 -19.04 9.30
N HIS A 97 1.04 -18.61 9.90
CA HIS A 97 1.08 -17.85 11.14
C HIS A 97 0.15 -18.48 12.15
N THR A 98 0.73 -18.90 13.27
CA THR A 98 0.01 -19.15 14.51
C THR A 98 0.23 -18.00 15.46
N PRO A 99 -0.65 -17.82 16.48
CA PRO A 99 -0.39 -16.92 17.60
C PRO A 99 0.96 -17.17 18.32
N ARG A 100 1.56 -18.35 18.14
CA ARG A 100 2.87 -18.77 18.69
C ARG A 100 3.98 -18.94 17.63
N GLY A 101 3.70 -18.58 16.38
CA GLY A 101 4.60 -18.82 15.25
C GLY A 101 5.78 -17.84 15.26
N PRO A 102 6.69 -17.93 14.28
CA PRO A 102 7.64 -16.86 14.04
C PRO A 102 6.92 -15.51 13.92
N ALA A 103 7.65 -14.43 14.18
CA ALA A 103 7.13 -13.06 14.08
C ALA A 103 6.28 -12.91 12.81
N PRO A 104 5.16 -12.17 12.89
CA PRO A 104 4.27 -12.01 11.75
C PRO A 104 5.08 -11.57 10.52
N PRO A 105 4.70 -12.05 9.33
CA PRO A 105 5.43 -11.76 8.10
C PRO A 105 5.49 -10.25 7.91
N THR A 106 6.70 -9.72 7.75
CA THR A 106 6.95 -8.28 7.71
C THR A 106 7.69 -7.84 6.45
N GLN A 107 8.15 -8.80 5.65
CA GLN A 107 8.97 -8.54 4.47
C GLN A 107 8.47 -9.35 3.27
N LEU A 108 8.74 -8.85 2.06
CA LEU A 108 8.28 -9.49 0.81
C LEU A 108 8.74 -10.95 0.67
N SER A 109 9.93 -11.29 1.20
CA SER A 109 10.45 -12.65 1.20
C SER A 109 9.57 -13.63 1.98
N ASP A 110 8.88 -13.16 3.01
CA ASP A 110 7.97 -13.98 3.84
C ASP A 110 6.72 -14.39 3.07
N PHE A 111 6.40 -13.64 2.01
CA PHE A 111 5.34 -13.91 1.04
C PHE A 111 5.89 -14.50 -0.26
N ASN A 112 7.16 -14.91 -0.29
CA ASN A 112 7.83 -15.41 -1.49
C ASN A 112 7.76 -14.45 -2.70
N TYR A 113 7.74 -13.14 -2.46
CA TYR A 113 7.78 -12.10 -3.49
C TYR A 113 9.11 -11.34 -3.50
N ALA A 114 9.44 -10.75 -4.64
CA ALA A 114 10.47 -9.74 -4.80
C ALA A 114 10.12 -8.79 -5.95
N PHE A 115 10.64 -7.57 -5.91
CA PHE A 115 10.67 -6.72 -7.10
C PHE A 115 11.79 -7.17 -8.03
N ASN A 116 11.49 -7.30 -9.32
CA ASN A 116 12.50 -7.56 -10.35
C ASN A 116 13.25 -6.27 -10.74
N GLU A 117 14.18 -6.37 -11.69
CA GLU A 117 14.97 -5.22 -12.20
C GLU A 117 14.12 -4.13 -12.88
N HIS A 118 12.93 -4.49 -13.34
CA HIS A 118 11.95 -3.54 -13.89
C HIS A 118 11.08 -2.91 -12.81
N GLY A 119 11.19 -3.32 -11.54
CA GLY A 119 10.37 -2.82 -10.44
C GLY A 119 8.97 -3.45 -10.35
N GLU A 120 8.75 -4.60 -10.98
CA GLU A 120 7.49 -5.35 -10.90
C GLU A 120 7.54 -6.38 -9.77
N LEU A 121 6.47 -6.50 -8.98
CA LEU A 121 6.37 -7.47 -7.90
C LEU A 121 6.11 -8.88 -8.46
N LYS A 122 7.06 -9.80 -8.30
CA LYS A 122 6.97 -11.17 -8.83
C LYS A 122 7.12 -12.23 -7.75
N ASN A 123 6.33 -13.29 -7.88
CA ASN A 123 6.49 -14.51 -7.09
C ASN A 123 7.85 -15.13 -7.45
N ARG A 124 8.68 -15.46 -6.46
CA ARG A 124 10.04 -15.96 -6.68
C ARG A 124 10.08 -17.39 -7.20
N THR A 125 8.99 -18.14 -7.06
CA THR A 125 8.87 -19.52 -7.55
C THR A 125 8.27 -19.57 -8.95
N THR A 126 7.13 -18.90 -9.18
CA THR A 126 6.42 -19.01 -10.47
C THR A 126 6.80 -17.92 -11.48
N GLY A 127 7.34 -16.79 -11.01
CA GLY A 127 7.57 -15.61 -11.85
C GLY A 127 6.31 -14.79 -12.15
N ASP A 128 5.15 -15.20 -11.62
CA ASP A 128 3.88 -14.49 -11.82
C ASP A 128 3.82 -13.19 -11.03
N GLY A 129 2.97 -12.26 -11.47
CA GLY A 129 2.55 -11.12 -10.66
C GLY A 129 1.66 -11.53 -9.48
N PHE A 130 1.32 -10.56 -8.63
CA PHE A 130 0.47 -10.78 -7.47
C PHE A 130 -0.85 -11.51 -7.82
N GLN A 131 -1.19 -12.53 -7.02
CA GLN A 131 -2.46 -13.25 -7.09
C GLN A 131 -3.30 -12.92 -5.86
N TRP A 132 -4.48 -12.33 -6.09
CA TRP A 132 -5.41 -12.02 -5.01
C TRP A 132 -6.01 -13.31 -4.43
N ILE A 133 -5.97 -13.46 -3.11
CA ILE A 133 -6.52 -14.63 -2.38
C ILE A 133 -7.61 -14.15 -1.42
N THR A 134 -7.23 -13.26 -0.50
CA THR A 134 -8.14 -12.60 0.43
C THR A 134 -7.68 -11.17 0.68
N GLN A 135 -8.57 -10.32 1.23
CA GLN A 135 -8.20 -8.97 1.67
C GLN A 135 -7.05 -8.99 2.68
N ARG A 136 -7.08 -9.93 3.63
CA ARG A 136 -6.01 -10.10 4.62
C ARG A 136 -4.65 -10.40 3.99
N HIS A 137 -4.61 -11.32 3.02
CA HIS A 137 -3.35 -11.61 2.30
C HIS A 137 -2.81 -10.37 1.60
N TYR A 138 -3.68 -9.60 0.95
CA TYR A 138 -3.32 -8.33 0.32
C TYR A 138 -2.80 -7.30 1.32
N ASP A 139 -3.50 -7.08 2.43
CA ASP A 139 -3.14 -6.03 3.41
C ASP A 139 -1.77 -6.28 4.04
N VAL A 140 -1.46 -7.53 4.42
CA VAL A 140 -0.16 -7.81 5.05
C VAL A 140 0.98 -7.81 4.02
N LEU A 141 0.72 -8.22 2.78
CA LEU A 141 1.69 -8.02 1.69
C LEU A 141 1.93 -6.53 1.43
N ALA A 142 0.86 -5.71 1.46
CA ALA A 142 0.96 -4.27 1.29
C ALA A 142 1.77 -3.61 2.42
N ASP A 143 1.64 -4.08 3.66
CA ASP A 143 2.52 -3.66 4.76
C ASP A 143 3.99 -4.01 4.48
N ALA A 144 4.27 -5.20 3.95
CA ALA A 144 5.62 -5.59 3.55
C ALA A 144 6.17 -4.74 2.38
N VAL A 145 5.30 -4.28 1.46
CA VAL A 145 5.67 -3.31 0.41
C VAL A 145 6.04 -1.96 1.03
N ASN A 146 5.29 -1.44 1.99
CA ASN A 146 5.66 -0.21 2.71
C ASN A 146 7.04 -0.34 3.36
N VAL A 147 7.31 -1.45 4.05
CA VAL A 147 8.61 -1.74 4.68
C VAL A 147 9.73 -1.76 3.64
N HIS A 148 9.50 -2.40 2.49
CA HIS A 148 10.47 -2.40 1.39
C HIS A 148 10.77 -0.99 0.87
N VAL A 149 9.73 -0.19 0.61
CA VAL A 149 9.89 1.18 0.10
C VAL A 149 10.63 2.07 1.10
N GLN A 150 10.29 2.01 2.39
CA GLN A 150 11.00 2.76 3.44
C GLN A 150 12.46 2.33 3.57
N ARG A 151 12.76 1.04 3.42
CA ARG A 151 14.14 0.56 3.38
C ARG A 151 14.89 1.17 2.19
N GLU A 152 14.29 1.24 1.00
CA GLU A 152 14.91 1.95 -0.14
C GLU A 152 15.13 3.43 0.14
N LEU A 153 14.23 4.11 0.87
CA LEU A 153 14.46 5.51 1.30
C LEU A 153 15.77 5.64 2.09
N GLN A 154 16.07 4.69 2.98
CA GLN A 154 17.30 4.67 3.77
C GLN A 154 18.51 4.22 2.96
N THR A 155 18.40 3.14 2.20
CA THR A 155 19.55 2.48 1.58
C THR A 155 19.90 3.08 0.22
N LYS A 156 18.92 3.38 -0.62
CA LYS A 156 19.10 3.94 -1.97
C LYS A 156 19.15 5.47 -1.92
N TYR A 157 18.18 6.10 -1.25
CA TYR A 157 18.06 7.55 -1.19
C TYR A 157 18.80 8.20 -0.01
N LYS A 158 19.38 7.39 0.88
CA LYS A 158 20.18 7.85 2.05
C LYS A 158 19.42 8.81 2.97
N LEU A 159 18.09 8.72 2.98
CA LEU A 159 17.23 9.47 3.89
C LEU A 159 17.34 8.89 5.31
N THR A 160 17.24 9.76 6.30
CA THR A 160 17.22 9.42 7.72
C THR A 160 15.78 9.20 8.15
N GLU A 161 15.52 8.03 8.73
CA GLU A 161 14.28 7.75 9.43
C GLU A 161 14.30 8.46 10.79
N THR A 162 13.33 9.33 11.04
CA THR A 162 13.19 10.06 12.30
C THR A 162 11.89 9.65 12.97
N TRP A 163 11.98 9.17 14.20
CA TRP A 163 10.83 8.76 14.99
C TRP A 163 10.30 9.92 15.82
N LEU A 164 8.98 10.10 15.77
CA LEU A 164 8.24 11.12 16.49
C LEU A 164 7.15 10.47 17.35
N PRO A 165 6.99 10.90 18.61
CA PRO A 165 7.90 11.80 19.35
C PRO A 165 9.31 11.20 19.56
N PRO A 166 10.34 12.03 19.83
CA PRO A 166 11.71 11.59 20.10
C PRO A 166 11.84 10.58 21.24
N SER A 167 12.95 9.84 21.28
CA SER A 167 13.07 8.70 22.17
C SER A 167 13.08 8.99 23.67
N ASP A 168 13.54 10.19 23.98
CA ASP A 168 13.66 10.81 25.30
C ASP A 168 12.39 11.58 25.72
N SER A 169 11.34 11.62 24.88
CA SER A 169 10.06 12.22 25.26
C SER A 169 9.36 11.37 26.32
N GLU A 170 8.89 12.00 27.40
CA GLU A 170 8.16 11.32 28.48
C GLU A 170 6.78 10.85 28.01
N ALA A 171 6.48 9.57 28.22
CA ALA A 171 5.15 9.02 27.99
C ALA A 171 4.13 9.69 28.95
N PRO A 172 2.96 10.15 28.45
CA PRO A 172 1.96 10.81 29.31
C PRO A 172 1.44 9.96 30.46
N ASP A 173 1.51 8.63 30.34
CA ASP A 173 1.06 7.66 31.35
C ASP A 173 2.24 6.96 32.07
N GLY A 174 3.48 7.39 31.83
CA GLY A 174 4.68 6.81 32.44
C GLY A 174 5.16 5.49 31.82
N HIS A 175 4.47 4.93 30.82
CA HIS A 175 4.81 3.64 30.20
C HIS A 175 5.61 3.80 28.89
N GLN A 176 6.89 4.16 29.02
CA GLN A 176 7.77 4.50 27.88
C GLN A 176 7.92 3.38 26.83
N ASP A 177 7.89 2.13 27.25
CA ASP A 177 7.99 0.92 26.40
C ASP A 177 6.78 0.73 25.47
N THR A 178 5.63 1.30 25.84
CA THR A 178 4.40 1.25 25.05
C THR A 178 4.06 2.57 24.37
N TYR A 179 4.91 3.58 24.50
CA TYR A 179 4.65 4.90 23.97
C TYR A 179 4.69 4.87 22.43
N GLY A 180 3.52 5.06 21.82
CA GLY A 180 3.37 5.01 20.36
C GLY A 180 4.21 6.06 19.65
N ARG A 181 4.81 5.65 18.53
CA ARG A 181 5.60 6.53 17.67
C ARG A 181 5.28 6.28 16.21
N LEU A 182 5.57 7.28 15.40
CA LEU A 182 5.53 7.20 13.95
C LEU A 182 6.87 7.67 13.38
N ASN A 183 7.21 7.19 12.19
CA ASN A 183 8.39 7.63 11.48
C ASN A 183 8.06 8.69 10.43
N ILE A 184 8.95 9.64 10.24
CA ILE A 184 9.04 10.50 9.06
C ILE A 184 10.43 10.30 8.42
N PHE A 185 10.63 10.79 7.21
CA PHE A 185 11.94 10.69 6.53
C PHE A 185 12.47 12.06 6.16
N THR A 186 13.76 12.29 6.42
CA THR A 186 14.42 13.55 6.06
C THR A 186 15.75 13.29 5.34
N SER A 187 16.19 14.20 4.48
CA SER A 187 17.57 14.17 4.00
C SER A 187 18.54 14.50 5.15
N LYS A 188 19.74 13.93 5.13
CA LYS A 188 20.73 14.12 6.23
C LYS A 188 21.10 15.59 6.47
N ASP A 189 21.01 16.40 5.43
CA ASP A 189 21.36 17.82 5.41
C ASP A 189 20.18 18.75 5.72
N PHE A 190 18.98 18.25 6.03
CA PHE A 190 17.79 19.11 6.14
C PHE A 190 17.90 20.20 7.23
N THR A 191 18.81 20.05 8.20
CA THR A 191 19.07 21.04 9.26
C THR A 191 20.23 22.00 8.96
N THR A 192 20.97 21.77 7.87
CA THR A 192 22.15 22.56 7.51
C THR A 192 22.07 23.15 6.10
N ASN A 193 21.25 22.59 5.23
CA ASN A 193 21.10 23.04 3.85
C ASN A 193 20.18 24.26 3.76
N GLU A 194 20.74 25.41 3.39
CA GLU A 194 20.03 26.67 3.22
C GLU A 194 19.34 26.82 1.86
N GLY A 195 19.56 25.88 0.95
CA GLY A 195 18.95 25.83 -0.38
C GLY A 195 17.45 25.56 -0.36
N GLY A 196 16.93 24.94 -1.43
CA GLY A 196 15.52 24.53 -1.47
C GLY A 196 15.25 23.32 -0.57
N CYS A 197 14.01 23.17 -0.12
CA CYS A 197 13.56 21.97 0.58
C CYS A 197 12.18 21.53 0.09
N LEU A 198 12.08 20.28 -0.34
CA LEU A 198 10.84 19.64 -0.75
C LEU A 198 10.18 18.98 0.46
N VAL A 199 8.94 19.36 0.74
CA VAL A 199 8.09 18.77 1.78
C VAL A 199 6.98 17.97 1.11
N ILE A 200 6.90 16.69 1.43
CA ILE A 200 5.95 15.75 0.83
C ILE A 200 4.88 15.32 1.84
N ILE A 201 3.62 15.52 1.47
CA ILE A 201 2.44 15.15 2.26
C ILE A 201 1.58 14.16 1.47
N GLN A 202 1.58 12.90 1.92
CA GLN A 202 0.84 11.79 1.30
C GLN A 202 -0.67 11.84 1.54
N GLY A 203 -1.38 10.99 0.78
CA GLY A 203 -2.83 10.82 0.88
C GLY A 203 -3.31 9.94 2.03
N LEU A 204 -4.62 9.67 2.04
CA LEU A 204 -5.26 8.75 2.97
C LEU A 204 -4.96 7.29 2.60
N GLY A 205 -4.87 6.42 3.60
CA GLY A 205 -4.88 4.97 3.41
C GLY A 205 -3.78 4.27 4.20
N PRO A 206 -3.57 2.96 3.97
CA PRO A 206 -2.50 2.18 4.60
C PRO A 206 -1.12 2.47 3.98
N VAL A 207 -0.92 3.67 3.41
CA VAL A 207 0.35 4.10 2.82
C VAL A 207 1.27 4.69 3.89
N ARG A 208 2.58 4.56 3.68
CA ARG A 208 3.65 5.08 4.55
C ARG A 208 4.60 5.97 3.73
N PRO A 209 5.49 6.74 4.40
CA PRO A 209 6.50 7.53 3.71
C PRO A 209 7.16 6.79 2.55
N GLY A 210 7.20 7.44 1.40
CA GLY A 210 7.72 6.86 0.15
C GLY A 210 6.66 6.30 -0.79
N VAL A 211 5.41 6.12 -0.34
CA VAL A 211 4.32 5.52 -1.13
C VAL A 211 3.17 6.53 -1.36
N TRP A 212 2.78 6.70 -2.61
CA TRP A 212 1.54 7.38 -2.99
C TRP A 212 0.33 6.46 -2.93
N ALA A 213 0.46 5.24 -3.48
CA ALA A 213 -0.58 4.22 -3.50
C ALA A 213 0.00 2.80 -3.61
N LEU A 214 -0.57 1.83 -2.90
CA LEU A 214 -0.07 0.45 -2.85
C LEU A 214 -0.53 -0.41 -4.03
N ALA A 215 -1.79 -0.26 -4.47
CA ALA A 215 -2.34 -1.09 -5.53
C ALA A 215 -1.55 -0.98 -6.86
N PRO A 216 -1.14 0.21 -7.34
CA PRO A 216 -0.28 0.30 -8.52
C PRO A 216 1.09 -0.36 -8.31
N ILE A 217 1.71 -0.20 -7.13
CA ILE A 217 3.00 -0.83 -6.83
C ILE A 217 2.91 -2.37 -6.89
N ILE A 218 1.84 -2.93 -6.32
CA ILE A 218 1.65 -4.39 -6.22
C ILE A 218 1.33 -5.02 -7.58
N ASN A 219 0.51 -4.34 -8.39
CA ASN A 219 -0.02 -4.92 -9.63
C ASN A 219 0.72 -4.49 -10.90
N ASN A 220 1.49 -3.39 -10.82
CA ASN A 220 2.22 -2.83 -11.95
C ASN A 220 3.71 -2.72 -11.60
N ARG A 221 4.16 -1.52 -11.22
CA ARG A 221 5.57 -1.17 -11.07
C ARG A 221 5.77 -0.18 -9.93
N MET A 222 6.91 -0.28 -9.23
CA MET A 222 7.20 0.58 -8.08
C MET A 222 7.16 2.08 -8.41
N ASP A 223 7.70 2.50 -9.54
CA ASP A 223 7.83 3.91 -9.88
C ASP A 223 6.51 4.58 -10.31
N GLU A 224 5.45 3.81 -10.54
CA GLU A 224 4.12 4.35 -10.85
C GLU A 224 3.42 4.96 -9.63
N ALA A 225 3.80 4.58 -8.40
CA ALA A 225 3.15 5.09 -7.20
C ALA A 225 4.07 5.18 -5.97
N THR A 226 5.37 5.28 -6.18
CA THR A 226 6.34 5.70 -5.15
C THR A 226 6.72 7.18 -5.30
N MET A 227 7.27 7.76 -4.24
CA MET A 227 7.78 9.14 -4.22
C MET A 227 9.16 9.29 -4.89
N TYR A 228 9.67 8.24 -5.53
CA TYR A 228 11.04 8.16 -6.04
C TYR A 228 11.38 9.24 -7.06
N SER A 229 10.47 9.52 -8.01
CA SER A 229 10.65 10.59 -8.99
C SER A 229 10.76 11.97 -8.33
N TYR A 230 10.02 12.20 -7.25
CA TYR A 230 10.06 13.45 -6.48
C TYR A 230 11.35 13.60 -5.69
N ILE A 231 11.82 12.52 -5.06
CA ILE A 231 13.09 12.52 -4.33
C ILE A 231 14.26 12.74 -5.31
N ASN A 232 14.28 12.04 -6.44
CA ASN A 232 15.30 12.22 -7.49
C ASN A 232 15.37 13.68 -7.96
N ALA A 233 14.21 14.26 -8.30
CA ALA A 233 14.14 15.63 -8.78
C ALA A 233 14.58 16.66 -7.72
N ALA A 234 14.31 16.42 -6.43
CA ALA A 234 14.82 17.25 -5.34
C ALA A 234 16.36 17.13 -5.22
N VAL A 235 16.90 15.92 -5.28
CA VAL A 235 18.35 15.66 -5.22
C VAL A 235 19.08 16.34 -6.38
N GLU A 236 18.55 16.26 -7.61
CA GLU A 236 19.10 16.95 -8.78
C GLU A 236 19.19 18.48 -8.58
N ARG A 237 18.24 19.05 -7.85
CA ARG A 237 18.20 20.47 -7.49
C ARG A 237 19.01 20.82 -6.24
N LYS A 238 19.68 19.84 -5.63
CA LYS A 238 20.37 19.96 -4.33
C LYS A 238 19.45 20.43 -3.21
N TRP A 239 18.17 20.06 -3.30
CA TRP A 239 17.18 20.37 -2.28
C TRP A 239 17.17 19.29 -1.21
N SER A 240 16.96 19.72 0.04
CA SER A 240 16.62 18.78 1.11
C SER A 240 15.23 18.19 0.89
N VAL A 241 14.96 17.04 1.48
CA VAL A 241 13.68 16.34 1.39
C VAL A 241 13.15 16.07 2.78
N ILE A 242 11.85 16.30 3.00
CA ILE A 242 11.12 15.94 4.22
C ILE A 242 9.83 15.24 3.79
N ILE A 243 9.62 14.01 4.23
CA ILE A 243 8.44 13.19 3.93
C ILE A 243 7.68 12.93 5.23
N LEU A 244 6.46 13.44 5.33
CA LEU A 244 5.61 13.27 6.51
C LEU A 244 4.93 11.90 6.52
N ASN A 245 4.46 11.46 7.70
CA ASN A 245 3.64 10.27 7.87
C ASN A 245 2.34 10.60 8.61
N PRO A 246 1.38 11.23 7.93
CA PRO A 246 0.12 11.61 8.53
C PRO A 246 -0.79 10.42 8.83
N ASN A 247 -0.46 9.15 8.49
CA ASN A 247 -1.39 8.02 8.59
C ASN A 247 -1.11 7.06 9.78
N SER A 248 -0.04 7.28 10.54
CA SER A 248 0.35 6.43 11.68
C SER A 248 0.08 7.12 13.03
N ASN A 249 -1.15 7.60 13.24
CA ASN A 249 -1.51 8.47 14.38
C ASN A 249 -1.83 7.74 15.69
N GLY A 250 -2.00 6.42 15.65
CA GLY A 250 -2.48 5.63 16.77
C GLY A 250 -1.58 4.45 17.11
N TYR A 251 -1.70 3.99 18.34
CA TYR A 251 -1.06 2.78 18.86
C TYR A 251 -2.03 2.03 19.77
N VAL A 252 -1.79 0.74 19.97
CA VAL A 252 -2.57 -0.05 20.94
C VAL A 252 -1.78 -0.14 22.22
N SER A 253 -2.38 0.33 23.31
CA SER A 253 -1.87 0.14 24.67
C SER A 253 -2.51 -1.10 25.29
N VAL A 254 -1.71 -1.93 25.96
CA VAL A 254 -2.16 -3.15 26.63
C VAL A 254 -1.71 -3.07 28.08
N SER A 255 -2.63 -3.23 29.03
CA SER A 255 -2.28 -3.26 30.45
C SER A 255 -1.40 -4.48 30.76
N GLU A 256 -0.61 -4.44 31.83
CA GLU A 256 0.22 -5.59 32.23
C GLU A 256 -0.61 -6.85 32.48
N GLU A 257 -1.80 -6.71 33.10
CA GLU A 257 -2.72 -7.81 33.37
C GLU A 257 -3.26 -8.43 32.07
N GLU A 258 -3.69 -7.58 31.14
CA GLU A 258 -4.20 -8.03 29.84
C GLU A 258 -3.08 -8.64 28.99
N ARG A 259 -1.85 -8.13 29.12
CA ARG A 259 -0.66 -8.71 28.47
C ARG A 259 -0.38 -10.12 29.00
N LYS A 260 -0.34 -10.30 30.32
CA LYS A 260 -0.16 -11.62 30.95
C LYS A 260 -1.26 -12.60 30.54
N ARG A 261 -2.52 -12.16 30.58
CA ARG A 261 -3.68 -12.96 30.15
C ARG A 261 -3.56 -13.38 28.68
N GLN A 262 -3.08 -12.49 27.81
CA GLN A 262 -2.86 -12.79 26.39
C GLN A 262 -1.69 -13.74 26.17
N ASP A 263 -0.62 -13.60 26.94
CA ASP A 263 0.53 -14.51 26.87
C ASP A 263 0.10 -15.93 27.30
N GLU A 264 -0.69 -16.06 28.37
CA GLU A 264 -1.29 -17.33 28.81
C GLU A 264 -2.29 -17.90 27.79
N GLU A 265 -3.21 -17.10 27.23
CA GLU A 265 -4.13 -17.55 26.16
C GLU A 265 -3.38 -17.97 24.87
N ARG A 266 -2.23 -17.35 24.59
CA ARG A 266 -1.36 -17.75 23.47
C ARG A 266 -0.73 -19.12 23.73
N GLU A 267 -0.44 -19.48 24.98
CA GLU A 267 0.12 -20.78 25.39
C GLU A 267 -0.86 -21.96 25.30
N GLU A 268 -2.14 -21.76 24.97
CA GLU A 268 -3.15 -22.86 24.89
C GLU A 268 -3.63 -23.23 23.48
N LYS A 269 -3.45 -22.41 22.43
CA LYS A 269 -3.91 -22.71 21.06
C LYS A 269 -2.82 -23.28 20.14
N GLU A 270 -3.00 -24.49 19.63
CA GLU A 270 -2.11 -25.19 18.68
C GLU A 270 -2.83 -25.45 17.34
N GLU A 271 -2.29 -24.88 16.26
CA GLU A 271 -1.90 -25.56 15.00
C GLU A 271 -1.63 -24.53 13.89
N GLU A 272 -0.53 -24.72 13.18
CA GLU A 272 -0.10 -23.90 12.04
C GLU A 272 -0.89 -24.27 10.79
N SER A 273 -1.82 -23.42 10.35
CA SER A 273 -2.57 -23.67 9.13
C SER A 273 -2.72 -22.45 8.23
N VAL A 274 -2.49 -22.69 6.93
CA VAL A 274 -2.78 -21.74 5.85
C VAL A 274 -4.26 -21.33 5.90
N GLU A 275 -5.15 -22.25 6.25
CA GLU A 275 -6.58 -21.98 6.35
C GLU A 275 -6.93 -21.04 7.50
N TYR A 276 -6.28 -21.16 8.66
CA TYR A 276 -6.43 -20.20 9.74
C TYR A 276 -6.02 -18.80 9.26
N TYR A 277 -4.90 -18.68 8.54
CA TYR A 277 -4.48 -17.40 7.99
C TYR A 277 -5.51 -16.81 7.01
N LEU A 278 -6.06 -17.63 6.10
CA LEU A 278 -7.02 -17.18 5.08
C LEU A 278 -8.42 -16.88 5.66
N SER A 279 -8.90 -17.67 6.61
CA SER A 279 -10.25 -17.55 7.21
C SER A 279 -10.35 -16.46 8.27
N SER A 280 -9.23 -16.02 8.83
CA SER A 280 -9.15 -15.08 9.94
C SER A 280 -9.34 -13.61 9.50
N LEU A 281 -10.39 -13.31 8.73
CA LEU A 281 -10.84 -11.93 8.47
C LEU A 281 -11.22 -11.19 9.76
N LYS A 282 -11.59 -11.93 10.82
CA LYS A 282 -12.12 -11.37 12.07
C LYS A 282 -11.07 -11.00 13.12
N THR A 283 -9.84 -11.48 12.97
CA THR A 283 -8.77 -11.16 13.91
C THR A 283 -7.51 -10.93 13.11
N HIS A 284 -7.19 -9.67 12.76
CA HIS A 284 -5.77 -9.34 12.63
C HIS A 284 -5.09 -9.92 13.87
N PRO A 285 -4.13 -10.85 13.75
CA PRO A 285 -3.52 -11.49 14.91
C PRO A 285 -2.78 -10.45 15.77
N ASN A 286 -2.54 -9.27 15.19
CA ASN A 286 -1.98 -8.06 15.82
C ASN A 286 -2.99 -6.94 16.11
N ARG A 287 -4.32 -7.12 15.97
CA ARG A 287 -5.23 -6.26 16.74
C ARG A 287 -5.18 -6.76 18.17
N TYR A 288 -4.13 -6.34 18.86
CA TYR A 288 -4.01 -6.45 20.31
C TYR A 288 -5.37 -6.09 20.92
N ARG A 289 -5.92 -6.97 21.77
CA ARG A 289 -6.99 -6.55 22.66
C ARG A 289 -6.34 -5.54 23.60
N GLY A 290 -6.67 -4.27 23.40
CA GLY A 290 -6.05 -3.17 24.09
C GLY A 290 -6.79 -1.88 23.79
N THR A 291 -6.44 -0.83 24.51
CA THR A 291 -7.07 0.48 24.32
C THR A 291 -6.34 1.20 23.21
N GLU A 292 -7.05 1.50 22.11
CA GLU A 292 -6.57 2.37 21.06
C GLU A 292 -6.30 3.76 21.65
N LYS A 293 -5.05 4.22 21.53
CA LYS A 293 -4.61 5.54 21.94
C LYS A 293 -4.04 6.27 20.74
N ASN A 294 -4.17 7.58 20.77
CA ASN A 294 -3.51 8.46 19.81
C ASN A 294 -2.13 8.86 20.32
N ILE A 295 -1.20 9.05 19.38
CA ILE A 295 0.13 9.58 19.68
C ILE A 295 -0.01 11.09 19.96
N PRO A 296 0.40 11.59 21.14
CA PRO A 296 0.31 13.01 21.49
C PRO A 296 1.01 13.91 20.46
N GLY A 297 0.36 15.00 20.05
CA GLY A 297 0.84 15.91 19.00
C GLY A 297 0.75 15.32 17.58
N HIS A 298 0.24 14.10 17.45
CA HIS A 298 0.09 13.39 16.19
C HIS A 298 -1.23 12.63 16.12
N GLU A 299 -2.27 13.12 16.78
CA GLU A 299 -3.54 12.43 16.98
C GLU A 299 -4.33 12.23 15.69
N ASP A 300 -4.11 13.13 14.73
CA ASP A 300 -4.68 13.06 13.39
C ASP A 300 -3.70 13.64 12.35
N ARG A 301 -4.07 13.56 11.07
CA ARG A 301 -3.22 13.97 9.93
C ARG A 301 -2.83 15.44 9.99
N GLN A 302 -3.78 16.29 10.33
CA GLN A 302 -3.61 17.73 10.36
C GLN A 302 -2.79 18.12 11.57
N THR A 303 -3.09 17.58 12.75
CA THR A 303 -2.29 17.79 13.97
C THR A 303 -0.85 17.32 13.77
N HIS A 304 -0.62 16.14 13.17
CA HIS A 304 0.72 15.68 12.81
C HIS A 304 1.46 16.68 11.91
N THR A 305 0.80 17.21 10.88
CA THR A 305 1.39 18.17 9.94
C THR A 305 1.77 19.49 10.64
N LEU A 306 0.90 20.00 11.51
CA LEU A 306 1.17 21.20 12.31
C LEU A 306 2.34 20.99 13.29
N THR A 307 2.40 19.83 13.94
CA THR A 307 3.49 19.49 14.87
C THR A 307 4.83 19.37 14.14
N VAL A 308 4.89 18.65 13.01
CA VAL A 308 6.12 18.55 12.21
C VAL A 308 6.55 19.93 11.69
N TRP A 309 5.61 20.78 11.28
CA TRP A 309 5.93 22.16 10.94
C TRP A 309 6.55 22.91 12.13
N LYS A 310 5.88 22.90 13.28
CA LYS A 310 6.28 23.68 14.46
C LYS A 310 7.59 23.21 15.06
N GLU A 311 7.80 21.89 15.15
CA GLU A 311 8.91 21.31 15.93
C GLU A 311 10.12 20.96 15.06
N MET A 312 9.93 20.84 13.75
CA MET A 312 11.02 20.47 12.83
C MET A 312 11.23 21.46 11.70
N ILE A 313 10.24 21.70 10.85
CA ILE A 313 10.46 22.47 9.62
C ILE A 313 10.72 23.95 9.94
N SER A 314 9.91 24.55 10.82
CA SER A 314 10.02 25.97 11.17
C SER A 314 11.23 26.30 12.06
N THR A 315 11.72 25.33 12.83
CA THR A 315 12.75 25.51 13.86
C THR A 315 14.12 24.98 13.45
N LYS A 316 14.19 23.86 12.72
CA LYS A 316 15.44 23.15 12.43
C LYS A 316 15.89 23.28 10.98
N CYS A 317 14.97 23.43 10.03
CA CYS A 317 15.31 23.54 8.61
C CYS A 317 15.67 25.00 8.25
N PRO A 318 16.90 25.30 7.78
CA PRO A 318 17.31 26.67 7.49
C PRO A 318 16.89 27.15 6.08
N ALA A 319 16.49 26.23 5.19
CA ALA A 319 16.03 26.49 3.83
C ALA A 319 15.04 27.66 3.73
N LYS A 320 15.36 28.67 2.91
CA LYS A 320 14.49 29.84 2.69
C LYS A 320 13.41 29.59 1.64
N ASN A 321 13.57 28.54 0.83
CA ASN A 321 12.66 28.18 -0.25
C ASN A 321 12.07 26.79 0.02
N LEU A 322 10.82 26.75 0.48
CA LEU A 322 10.08 25.52 0.75
C LEU A 322 9.09 25.23 -0.37
N TYR A 323 9.12 24.01 -0.90
CA TYR A 323 8.22 23.52 -1.94
C TYR A 323 7.40 22.38 -1.36
N PHE A 324 6.08 22.47 -1.49
CA PHE A 324 5.16 21.51 -0.89
C PHE A 324 4.47 20.69 -1.98
N THR A 325 4.42 19.38 -1.79
CA THR A 325 3.55 18.49 -2.56
C THR A 325 2.49 17.90 -1.64
N ALA A 326 1.25 17.88 -2.10
CA ALA A 326 0.11 17.42 -1.32
C ALA A 326 -0.78 16.54 -2.19
N PHE A 327 -0.81 15.24 -1.90
CA PHE A 327 -1.63 14.27 -2.62
C PHE A 327 -2.91 13.95 -1.86
N SER A 328 -4.07 13.89 -2.52
CA SER A 328 -5.32 13.40 -1.91
C SER A 328 -5.66 14.13 -0.60
N ALA A 329 -5.88 13.40 0.50
CA ALA A 329 -6.09 13.96 1.85
C ALA A 329 -4.92 14.83 2.38
N GLY A 330 -3.72 14.73 1.80
CA GLY A 330 -2.61 15.63 2.08
C GLY A 330 -2.93 17.09 1.77
N GLY A 331 -3.84 17.36 0.83
CA GLY A 331 -4.34 18.71 0.56
C GLY A 331 -5.00 19.34 1.78
N ARG A 332 -5.81 18.58 2.53
CA ARG A 332 -6.44 19.05 3.77
C ARG A 332 -5.39 19.38 4.85
N CYS A 333 -4.34 18.58 4.95
CA CYS A 333 -3.22 18.83 5.86
C CYS A 333 -2.50 20.13 5.50
N MET A 334 -2.25 20.35 4.20
CA MET A 334 -1.65 21.59 3.71
C MET A 334 -2.56 22.80 3.96
N MET A 335 -3.87 22.67 3.80
CA MET A 335 -4.80 23.76 4.12
C MET A 335 -4.83 24.09 5.61
N GLU A 336 -4.75 23.09 6.50
CA GLU A 336 -4.62 23.35 7.94
C GLU A 336 -3.32 24.13 8.21
N LEU A 337 -2.22 23.70 7.59
CA LEU A 337 -0.93 24.37 7.73
C LEU A 337 -0.98 25.83 7.25
N LEU A 338 -1.59 26.11 6.10
CA LEU A 338 -1.77 27.49 5.61
C LEU A 338 -2.65 28.35 6.51
N ASN A 339 -3.56 27.73 7.26
CA ASN A 339 -4.46 28.42 8.19
C ASN A 339 -3.92 28.51 9.63
N CYS A 340 -2.73 27.98 9.92
CA CYS A 340 -2.20 27.93 11.29
C CYS A 340 -1.76 29.29 11.86
N GLY A 341 -1.67 30.33 11.03
CA GLY A 341 -1.29 31.68 11.45
C GLY A 341 0.21 31.93 11.61
N ASP A 342 1.07 30.94 11.37
CA ASP A 342 2.53 31.11 11.45
C ASP A 342 3.08 31.86 10.23
N LYS A 343 3.50 33.12 10.44
CA LYS A 343 4.05 33.98 9.39
C LYS A 343 5.32 33.40 8.74
N ARG A 344 6.10 32.60 9.47
CA ARG A 344 7.33 31.96 8.96
C ARG A 344 7.02 31.03 7.79
N LEU A 345 5.80 30.49 7.72
CA LEU A 345 5.35 29.68 6.59
C LEU A 345 5.32 30.50 5.32
N PHE A 346 4.63 31.64 5.32
CA PHE A 346 4.49 32.49 4.14
C PHE A 346 5.80 33.20 3.74
N GLU A 347 6.72 33.37 4.69
CA GLU A 347 8.07 33.87 4.40
C GLU A 347 8.90 32.87 3.59
N ARG A 348 8.68 31.57 3.79
CA ARG A 348 9.54 30.50 3.25
C ARG A 348 8.88 29.65 2.16
N ALA A 349 7.56 29.50 2.17
CA ALA A 349 6.84 28.75 1.16
C ALA A 349 6.96 29.43 -0.21
N ARG A 350 7.32 28.65 -1.24
CA ARG A 350 7.54 29.13 -2.61
C ARG A 350 6.59 28.50 -3.60
N GLY A 351 6.30 27.22 -3.48
CA GLY A 351 5.39 26.51 -4.36
C GLY A 351 4.56 25.47 -3.63
N LEU A 352 3.34 25.27 -4.10
CA LEU A 352 2.45 24.19 -3.68
C LEU A 352 1.93 23.45 -4.92
N ALA A 353 2.31 22.18 -5.06
CA ALA A 353 1.74 21.27 -6.03
C ALA A 353 0.71 20.37 -5.35
N GLN A 354 -0.55 20.60 -5.66
CA GLN A 354 -1.65 19.74 -5.26
C GLN A 354 -1.86 18.65 -6.31
N MET A 355 -2.09 17.42 -5.89
CA MET A 355 -2.28 16.26 -6.77
C MET A 355 -3.54 15.53 -6.33
N ASP A 356 -4.57 15.63 -7.17
CA ASP A 356 -5.89 15.06 -6.99
C ASP A 356 -6.39 15.13 -5.53
N SER A 357 -6.20 16.29 -4.92
CA SER A 357 -6.37 16.51 -3.50
C SER A 357 -7.73 17.11 -3.14
N CYS A 358 -8.21 16.80 -1.93
CA CYS A 358 -9.39 17.46 -1.39
C CYS A 358 -9.06 18.93 -1.09
N THR A 359 -9.84 19.87 -1.63
CA THR A 359 -9.67 21.31 -1.40
C THR A 359 -10.68 21.87 -0.40
N PRO A 360 -10.31 22.07 0.86
CA PRO A 360 -10.80 23.23 1.62
C PRO A 360 -10.17 24.51 1.06
N VAL A 361 -10.91 25.61 1.09
CA VAL A 361 -10.40 26.93 0.64
C VAL A 361 -9.48 27.49 1.74
N GLY A 362 -8.38 28.16 1.40
CA GLY A 362 -7.63 28.95 2.39
C GLY A 362 -8.56 29.99 3.04
N HIS A 363 -8.56 30.10 4.37
CA HIS A 363 -9.50 31.00 5.07
C HIS A 363 -8.91 32.40 5.25
N SER A 364 -7.62 32.49 5.59
CA SER A 364 -6.90 33.75 5.76
C SER A 364 -6.62 34.45 4.42
N LYS A 365 -6.40 35.77 4.46
CA LYS A 365 -6.04 36.55 3.26
C LYS A 365 -4.70 36.07 2.70
N GLU A 366 -3.75 35.78 3.58
CA GLU A 366 -2.41 35.29 3.29
C GLU A 366 -2.47 33.92 2.61
N ALA A 367 -3.27 32.99 3.14
CA ALA A 367 -3.46 31.67 2.53
C ALA A 367 -4.08 31.77 1.13
N LYS A 368 -5.14 32.58 0.97
CA LYS A 368 -5.77 32.80 -0.34
C LYS A 368 -4.80 33.39 -1.35
N GLU A 369 -4.03 34.40 -0.95
CA GLU A 369 -3.02 35.03 -1.83
C GLU A 369 -1.88 34.08 -2.18
N PHE A 370 -1.43 33.25 -1.23
CA PHE A 370 -0.43 32.22 -1.48
C PHE A 370 -0.95 31.22 -2.52
N ILE A 371 -2.13 30.63 -2.31
CA ILE A 371 -2.71 29.64 -3.23
C ILE A 371 -2.87 30.25 -4.63
N LYS A 372 -3.40 31.49 -4.72
CA LYS A 372 -3.56 32.19 -6.00
C LYS A 372 -2.27 32.39 -6.78
N LYS A 373 -1.15 32.63 -6.09
CA LYS A 373 0.11 33.04 -6.74
C LYS A 373 1.13 31.93 -6.85
N ARG A 374 1.04 30.91 -5.99
CA ARG A 374 2.10 29.93 -5.74
C ARG A 374 1.60 28.49 -5.72
N ALA A 375 0.36 28.21 -6.14
CA ALA A 375 -0.15 26.85 -6.23
C ALA A 375 -0.64 26.49 -7.63
N VAL A 376 -0.53 25.20 -7.97
CA VAL A 376 -1.18 24.55 -9.11
C VAL A 376 -1.74 23.21 -8.61
N HIS A 377 -2.90 22.82 -9.10
CA HIS A 377 -3.54 21.56 -8.74
C HIS A 377 -3.68 20.65 -9.96
N TRP A 378 -2.94 19.54 -9.98
CA TRP A 378 -3.11 18.50 -10.98
C TRP A 378 -4.23 17.54 -10.56
N VAL A 379 -5.34 17.51 -11.31
CA VAL A 379 -6.54 16.70 -11.00
C VAL A 379 -6.59 15.45 -11.87
N ALA A 380 -7.24 14.38 -11.38
CA ALA A 380 -7.48 13.19 -12.19
C ALA A 380 -8.31 13.56 -13.45
N SER A 381 -7.78 13.23 -14.62
CA SER A 381 -8.37 13.61 -15.91
C SER A 381 -7.78 12.77 -17.05
N ASP A 382 -8.61 12.46 -18.05
CA ASP A 382 -8.18 11.77 -19.28
C ASP A 382 -7.52 12.71 -20.31
N GLU A 383 -7.51 14.02 -20.05
CA GLU A 383 -6.84 15.00 -20.90
C GLU A 383 -5.31 14.84 -20.84
N ALA A 384 -4.60 15.32 -21.88
CA ALA A 384 -3.14 15.33 -21.88
C ALA A 384 -2.59 16.05 -20.64
N VAL A 385 -1.56 15.46 -20.00
CA VAL A 385 -0.95 16.00 -18.77
C VAL A 385 -0.64 17.49 -18.90
N ASN A 386 -0.90 18.23 -17.83
CA ASN A 386 -0.68 19.68 -17.72
C ASN A 386 -1.60 20.57 -18.57
N THR A 387 -2.58 20.00 -19.30
CA THR A 387 -3.65 20.77 -19.94
C THR A 387 -4.49 21.49 -18.88
N VAL A 388 -4.81 22.77 -19.07
CA VAL A 388 -5.66 23.53 -18.14
C VAL A 388 -7.09 22.99 -18.21
N VAL A 389 -7.54 22.36 -17.12
CA VAL A 389 -8.91 21.82 -16.98
C VAL A 389 -9.82 22.90 -16.41
N GLN A 390 -9.35 23.66 -15.43
CA GLN A 390 -10.10 24.75 -14.82
C GLN A 390 -9.19 25.94 -14.57
N LYS A 391 -9.57 27.11 -15.11
CA LYS A 391 -8.86 28.37 -14.85
C LYS A 391 -9.17 28.86 -13.44
N ALA A 392 -8.17 29.50 -12.82
CA ALA A 392 -8.38 30.23 -11.57
C ALA A 392 -9.35 31.40 -11.80
N ASP A 393 -10.39 31.49 -10.98
CA ASP A 393 -11.35 32.61 -10.97
C ASP A 393 -11.22 33.49 -9.72
N GLY A 394 -10.34 33.10 -8.79
CA GLY A 394 -10.08 33.79 -7.53
C GLY A 394 -11.24 33.75 -6.52
N LYS A 395 -12.31 33.02 -6.82
CA LYS A 395 -13.51 32.81 -6.00
C LYS A 395 -13.67 31.34 -5.63
N ARG A 396 -14.11 30.52 -6.59
CA ARG A 396 -14.32 29.07 -6.41
C ARG A 396 -13.02 28.31 -6.59
N TYR A 397 -12.22 28.73 -7.57
CA TYR A 397 -10.92 28.15 -7.89
C TYR A 397 -9.84 29.17 -7.62
N LEU A 398 -9.15 28.99 -6.49
CA LEU A 398 -8.08 29.90 -6.09
C LEU A 398 -6.83 29.73 -6.96
N CYS A 399 -6.50 28.51 -7.37
CA CYS A 399 -5.41 28.22 -8.29
C CYS A 399 -5.93 27.55 -9.57
N GLU A 400 -5.08 27.46 -10.57
CA GLU A 400 -5.37 26.73 -11.81
C GLU A 400 -5.39 25.22 -11.52
N GLU A 401 -6.38 24.52 -12.08
CA GLU A 401 -6.40 23.07 -12.13
C GLU A 401 -5.97 22.60 -13.52
N ARG A 402 -5.05 21.63 -13.53
CA ARG A 402 -4.49 21.03 -14.73
C ARG A 402 -4.73 19.54 -14.73
N SER A 403 -4.77 18.93 -15.91
CA SER A 403 -4.85 17.48 -16.01
C SER A 403 -3.60 16.84 -15.40
N GLY A 404 -3.81 15.88 -14.50
CA GLY A 404 -2.77 14.99 -14.00
C GLY A 404 -2.23 14.03 -15.05
N GLY A 405 -2.94 13.84 -16.17
CA GLY A 405 -2.57 12.92 -17.25
C GLY A 405 -3.06 11.49 -17.05
N ASP A 406 -3.85 11.23 -16.01
CA ASP A 406 -4.50 9.95 -15.75
C ASP A 406 -5.81 10.20 -14.98
N SER A 407 -6.91 9.52 -15.34
CA SER A 407 -8.19 9.62 -14.64
C SER A 407 -8.26 8.81 -13.35
N ARG A 408 -7.25 7.96 -13.08
CA ARG A 408 -7.18 7.18 -11.85
C ARG A 408 -6.38 7.97 -10.81
N HIS A 409 -7.06 8.30 -9.71
CA HIS A 409 -6.51 9.00 -8.55
C HIS A 409 -5.07 8.60 -8.18
N SER A 410 -4.80 7.29 -8.09
CA SER A 410 -3.51 6.75 -7.65
C SER A 410 -2.35 6.94 -8.62
N TRP A 411 -2.60 7.23 -9.90
CA TRP A 411 -1.57 7.41 -10.95
C TRP A 411 -1.19 8.87 -11.17
N VAL A 412 -2.03 9.82 -10.72
CA VAL A 412 -1.81 11.26 -10.90
C VAL A 412 -0.41 11.71 -10.44
N PRO A 413 0.09 11.34 -9.23
CA PRO A 413 1.39 11.83 -8.77
C PRO A 413 2.54 11.46 -9.68
N ALA A 414 2.56 10.23 -10.22
CA ALA A 414 3.62 9.80 -11.13
C ALA A 414 3.48 10.48 -12.50
N ALA A 415 2.25 10.54 -13.03
CA ALA A 415 1.97 11.11 -14.34
C ALA A 415 2.33 12.61 -14.43
N CYS A 416 2.07 13.39 -13.38
CA CYS A 416 2.35 14.84 -13.38
C CYS A 416 3.73 15.24 -12.85
N ALA A 417 4.56 14.30 -12.38
CA ALA A 417 5.79 14.60 -11.64
C ALA A 417 6.72 15.61 -12.36
N SER A 418 7.00 15.39 -13.64
CA SER A 418 7.86 16.30 -14.42
C SER A 418 7.31 17.73 -14.48
N HIS A 419 6.00 17.89 -14.64
CA HIS A 419 5.34 19.18 -14.71
C HIS A 419 5.24 19.88 -13.35
N VAL A 420 5.15 19.12 -12.25
CA VAL A 420 5.26 19.67 -10.90
C VAL A 420 6.60 20.38 -10.71
N PHE A 421 7.70 19.75 -11.13
CA PHE A 421 9.02 20.37 -10.99
C PHE A 421 9.26 21.50 -11.99
N GLN A 422 8.77 21.40 -13.24
CA GLN A 422 8.77 22.54 -14.16
C GLN A 422 8.04 23.75 -13.57
N PHE A 423 6.90 23.50 -12.91
CA PHE A 423 6.20 24.56 -12.18
C PHE A 423 7.07 25.11 -11.06
N PHE A 424 7.64 24.29 -10.18
CA PHE A 424 8.50 24.78 -9.11
C PHE A 424 9.71 25.58 -9.60
N ASP A 425 10.35 25.16 -10.68
CA ASP A 425 11.49 25.86 -11.30
C ASP A 425 11.09 27.20 -11.92
N SER A 426 9.84 27.34 -12.38
CA SER A 426 9.31 28.60 -12.92
C SER A 426 9.09 29.67 -11.84
N ILE A 427 9.06 29.27 -10.58
CA ILE A 427 8.85 30.17 -9.44
C ILE A 427 10.16 30.89 -9.14
N LYS A 428 10.24 32.18 -9.48
CA LYS A 428 11.39 33.00 -9.11
C LYS A 428 11.65 32.95 -7.60
N GLU A 429 12.88 32.59 -7.23
CA GLU A 429 13.40 32.70 -5.87
C GLU A 429 13.39 34.18 -5.42
N LYS A 430 13.27 34.41 -4.11
CA LYS A 430 13.26 35.76 -3.52
C LYS A 430 14.66 36.18 -3.10
#